data_AF-A0AB37VXM4-F1
#
_entry.id   AF-A0AB37VXM4-F1
#
_cell.length_a   1.000
_cell.length_b   1.000
_cell.length_c   1.000
_cell.angle_alpha   90.00
_cell.angle_beta   90.00
_cell.angle_gamma   90.00
#
_symmetry.space_group_name_H-M   'P 1'
#
loop_
_entity.id
_entity.type
_entity.pdbx_description
1 polymer ?
#
loop_
_entity_poly.entity_id
_entity_poly.type
_entity_poly.pdbx_seq_one_letter_code
_entity_poly.pdbx_strand_id
1 'polypeptide(L)'
;MDADVAKTDKTGWFKRTGWLEHFADRNLMHLAHQTRLPDRGEEKLRRAAKLTELLVERSVKGLSTLARETRRWLRSAKRQEIDQRPIARLQNPESQARYAGYMVKFVCYALRFVADAEARMAAQEGGDECSDKDDDDDEGDEDGLEEEEEEEEENDDDFSDADSSRPANVPSSGQREKDLMKDARELFRWTVEQKELVVTLWEVLDRDADANDEAQRSAQRDAQLKVLLNLLTSFFFTTTGDKPFSSGLIHFLAVLGIDSDTNRLRTAKNYSYMLAGVVYCMRVLSVEKLLPSACRDEQTDEDRERFLEHREKYLSDGSYSPMSEALSLLAYGKYVALAAGNSGNAYWSKDKKIFYLHGRRIYISRFCKMAQDMVSEAEQMLWEELFWVTRAEERFAVKLDILVDDVTFERRGVSFVQHRDNGLKDKLEWMLTQAEQTEQGRRLQSSEGQWNVKQVKRYLRCVDRFLMLLMVCVHITSGQPGRGSEITTMRHRNGLLQDRNIFVMDGQVMTVVRYHKSQSQWDKPKVVPRFLPPRLGQVMVLYLTTRR
;
A
#
# COMPACT_ATOMS: atom_id res chain seq x y z
N MET A 1 2.49 1.33 -33.26
CA MET A 1 3.86 1.42 -32.71
C MET A 1 4.80 1.25 -33.89
N ASP A 2 5.79 2.12 -34.10
CA ASP A 2 6.67 1.96 -35.28
C ASP A 2 7.30 0.57 -35.33
N ALA A 3 7.28 -0.05 -36.51
CA ALA A 3 7.77 -1.41 -36.74
C ALA A 3 9.26 -1.57 -36.38
N ASP A 4 10.02 -0.47 -36.45
CA ASP A 4 11.45 -0.38 -36.17
C ASP A 4 11.79 -0.01 -34.72
N VAL A 5 11.20 -0.71 -33.74
CA VAL A 5 11.79 -0.75 -32.39
C VAL A 5 13.21 -1.33 -32.50
N ALA A 6 14.21 -0.50 -32.19
CA ALA A 6 15.63 -0.84 -32.35
C ALA A 6 15.99 -2.18 -31.69
N LYS A 7 16.87 -2.96 -32.33
CA LYS A 7 17.29 -4.30 -31.84
C LYS A 7 17.87 -4.27 -30.42
N THR A 8 18.42 -3.13 -30.00
CA THR A 8 18.94 -2.85 -28.65
C THR A 8 17.85 -2.81 -27.57
N ASP A 9 16.64 -2.41 -27.94
CA ASP A 9 15.56 -2.11 -26.99
C ASP A 9 14.68 -3.35 -26.75
N LYS A 10 14.78 -4.35 -27.63
CA LYS A 10 14.14 -5.68 -27.51
C LYS A 10 14.84 -6.55 -26.46
N THR A 11 14.82 -6.10 -25.21
CA THR A 11 15.36 -6.83 -24.04
C THR A 11 14.69 -8.20 -23.87
N GLY A 12 15.35 -9.11 -23.13
CA GLY A 12 14.78 -10.42 -22.79
C GLY A 12 13.42 -10.33 -22.09
N TRP A 13 13.17 -9.25 -21.34
CA TRP A 13 11.86 -8.95 -20.75
C TRP A 13 10.78 -8.77 -21.81
N PHE A 14 10.96 -7.87 -22.78
CA PHE A 14 9.95 -7.61 -23.81
C PHE A 14 9.78 -8.77 -24.80
N LYS A 15 10.82 -9.58 -25.02
CA LYS A 15 10.71 -10.86 -25.74
C LYS A 15 9.88 -11.89 -24.98
N ARG A 16 10.06 -11.99 -23.65
CA ARG A 16 9.29 -12.92 -22.80
C ARG A 16 7.82 -12.52 -22.71
N THR A 17 7.51 -11.23 -22.66
CA THR A 17 6.12 -10.76 -22.52
C THR A 17 5.33 -10.71 -23.82
N GLY A 18 5.97 -10.70 -25.00
CA GLY A 18 5.31 -10.61 -26.30
C GLY A 18 4.57 -9.28 -26.57
N TRP A 19 4.65 -8.30 -25.66
CA TRP A 19 3.84 -7.07 -25.73
C TRP A 19 4.08 -6.23 -26.98
N LEU A 20 5.30 -6.23 -27.53
CA LEU A 20 5.64 -5.49 -28.75
C LEU A 20 4.88 -6.02 -29.98
N GLU A 21 4.65 -7.32 -30.04
CA GLU A 21 3.93 -7.97 -31.14
C GLU A 21 2.42 -7.91 -30.91
N HIS A 22 1.97 -8.12 -29.67
CA HIS A 22 0.55 -8.05 -29.29
C HIS A 22 -0.06 -6.64 -29.41
N PHE A 23 0.74 -5.59 -29.21
CA PHE A 23 0.33 -4.19 -29.38
C PHE A 23 0.86 -3.53 -30.67
N ALA A 24 1.32 -4.33 -31.65
CA ALA A 24 1.70 -3.82 -32.96
C ALA A 24 0.52 -3.03 -33.58
N ASP A 25 0.82 -1.83 -34.09
CA ASP A 25 -0.15 -0.91 -34.70
C ASP A 25 -1.34 -0.47 -33.82
N ARG A 26 -1.25 -0.64 -32.49
CA ARG A 26 -2.26 -0.21 -31.52
C ARG A 26 -1.93 1.12 -30.83
N ASN A 27 -2.98 1.79 -30.37
CA ASN A 27 -2.88 3.00 -29.55
C ASN A 27 -2.76 2.63 -28.06
N LEU A 28 -1.53 2.67 -27.55
CA LEU A 28 -1.20 2.36 -26.16
C LEU A 28 -1.89 3.29 -25.16
N MET A 29 -2.07 4.58 -25.50
CA MET A 29 -2.75 5.55 -24.63
C MET A 29 -4.22 5.20 -24.46
N HIS A 30 -4.91 4.85 -25.54
CA HIS A 30 -6.31 4.43 -25.48
C HIS A 30 -6.45 3.15 -24.65
N LEU A 31 -5.64 2.12 -24.94
CA LEU A 31 -5.63 0.87 -24.16
C LEU A 31 -5.40 1.10 -22.66
N ALA A 32 -4.37 1.88 -22.30
CA ALA A 32 -4.06 2.19 -20.91
C ALA A 32 -5.21 2.94 -20.22
N HIS A 33 -5.80 3.94 -20.90
CA HIS A 33 -6.91 4.74 -20.41
C HIS A 33 -8.14 3.90 -20.04
N GLN A 34 -8.41 2.79 -20.75
CA GLN A 34 -9.54 1.91 -20.41
C GLN A 34 -9.33 1.09 -19.11
N THR A 35 -8.10 1.03 -18.57
CA THR A 35 -7.80 0.38 -17.28
C THR A 35 -7.74 1.34 -16.09
N ARG A 36 -8.17 2.59 -16.27
CA ARG A 36 -8.28 3.56 -15.17
C ARG A 36 -9.36 3.16 -14.15
N LEU A 37 -9.25 3.66 -12.93
CA LEU A 37 -10.31 3.55 -11.92
C LEU A 37 -11.53 4.36 -12.39
N PRO A 38 -12.76 4.04 -11.94
CA PRO A 38 -13.96 4.68 -12.46
C PRO A 38 -14.07 6.16 -12.06
N ASP A 39 -14.45 6.99 -13.03
CA ASP A 39 -14.62 8.44 -12.86
C ASP A 39 -15.97 8.77 -12.19
N ARG A 40 -16.21 10.05 -11.84
CA ARG A 40 -17.46 10.49 -11.18
C ARG A 40 -18.71 10.13 -12.01
N GLY A 41 -18.66 10.26 -13.33
CA GLY A 41 -19.76 9.91 -14.25
C GLY A 41 -19.99 8.40 -14.44
N GLU A 42 -19.02 7.54 -14.13
CA GLU A 42 -19.14 6.08 -14.35
C GLU A 42 -19.79 5.39 -13.14
N GLU A 43 -21.04 5.73 -12.78
CA GLU A 43 -21.66 5.27 -11.52
C GLU A 43 -21.74 3.74 -11.39
N LYS A 44 -22.23 3.00 -12.40
CA LYS A 44 -22.27 1.53 -12.34
C LYS A 44 -20.87 0.92 -12.08
N LEU A 45 -19.83 1.51 -12.67
CA LEU A 45 -18.44 1.08 -12.44
C LEU A 45 -17.95 1.44 -11.03
N ARG A 46 -18.38 2.57 -10.45
CA ARG A 46 -18.12 2.91 -9.04
C ARG A 46 -18.80 1.92 -8.08
N ARG A 47 -20.02 1.44 -8.40
CA ARG A 47 -20.68 0.36 -7.65
C ARG A 47 -19.89 -0.96 -7.79
N ALA A 48 -19.50 -1.35 -9.00
CA ALA A 48 -18.68 -2.54 -9.26
C ALA A 48 -17.32 -2.51 -8.55
N ALA A 49 -16.67 -1.34 -8.46
CA ALA A 49 -15.42 -1.15 -7.74
C ALA A 49 -15.58 -1.47 -6.24
N LYS A 50 -16.57 -0.85 -5.57
CA LYS A 50 -16.89 -1.12 -4.16
C LYS A 50 -17.22 -2.60 -3.91
N LEU A 51 -18.01 -3.22 -4.80
CA LEU A 51 -18.35 -4.64 -4.74
C LEU A 51 -17.10 -5.53 -4.84
N THR A 52 -16.15 -5.17 -5.71
CA THR A 52 -14.88 -5.89 -5.89
C THR A 52 -13.96 -5.77 -4.69
N GLU A 53 -13.85 -4.59 -4.08
CA GLU A 53 -13.10 -4.38 -2.83
C GLU A 53 -13.70 -5.19 -1.69
N LEU A 54 -15.03 -5.19 -1.56
CA LEU A 54 -15.75 -5.99 -0.55
C LEU A 54 -15.54 -7.50 -0.76
N LEU A 55 -15.61 -7.98 -2.00
CA LEU A 55 -15.35 -9.39 -2.33
C LEU A 55 -13.93 -9.80 -1.89
N VAL A 56 -12.92 -9.02 -2.29
CA VAL A 56 -11.53 -9.30 -1.93
C VAL A 56 -11.33 -9.26 -0.41
N GLU A 57 -11.87 -8.28 0.31
CA GLU A 57 -11.74 -8.21 1.77
C GLU A 57 -12.46 -9.39 2.48
N ARG A 58 -13.66 -9.79 2.02
CA ARG A 58 -14.35 -10.98 2.56
C ARG A 58 -13.54 -12.24 2.33
N SER A 59 -13.06 -12.51 1.11
CA SER A 59 -12.21 -13.66 0.82
C SER A 59 -10.88 -13.65 1.59
N VAL A 60 -10.27 -12.46 1.81
CA VAL A 60 -9.06 -12.35 2.65
C VAL A 60 -9.37 -12.65 4.12
N LYS A 61 -10.54 -12.26 4.67
CA LYS A 61 -10.98 -12.69 6.01
C LYS A 61 -11.16 -14.21 6.05
N GLY A 62 -11.73 -14.82 5.01
CA GLY A 62 -11.91 -16.27 4.88
C GLY A 62 -10.61 -17.09 4.98
N LEU A 63 -9.44 -16.49 4.70
CA LEU A 63 -8.16 -17.19 4.82
C LEU A 63 -7.85 -17.67 6.25
N SER A 64 -8.25 -16.95 7.30
CA SER A 64 -7.91 -17.37 8.67
C SER A 64 -8.65 -18.63 9.12
N THR A 65 -9.80 -18.94 8.51
CA THR A 65 -10.58 -20.15 8.81
C THR A 65 -10.08 -21.39 8.04
N LEU A 66 -9.16 -21.23 7.07
CA LEU A 66 -8.57 -22.36 6.36
C LEU A 66 -7.51 -23.08 7.22
N ALA A 67 -7.51 -24.42 7.12
CA ALA A 67 -6.44 -25.26 7.63
C ALA A 67 -5.05 -24.79 7.13
N ARG A 68 -4.03 -24.95 7.98
CA ARG A 68 -2.65 -24.50 7.69
C ARG A 68 -2.11 -25.13 6.41
N GLU A 69 -2.45 -26.39 6.14
CA GLU A 69 -2.02 -27.16 4.98
C GLU A 69 -2.64 -26.65 3.67
N THR A 70 -3.96 -26.47 3.62
CA THR A 70 -4.67 -25.86 2.47
C THR A 70 -4.08 -24.51 2.10
N ARG A 71 -3.71 -23.69 3.10
CA ARG A 71 -3.03 -22.41 2.88
C ARG A 71 -1.61 -22.53 2.35
N ARG A 72 -0.88 -23.61 2.65
CA ARG A 72 0.47 -23.88 2.11
C ARG A 72 0.39 -24.39 0.67
N TRP A 73 -0.58 -25.24 0.35
CA TRP A 73 -0.92 -25.60 -1.03
C TRP A 73 -1.28 -24.35 -1.84
N LEU A 74 -2.25 -23.54 -1.38
CA LEU A 74 -2.71 -22.33 -2.07
C LEU A 74 -1.60 -21.31 -2.31
N ARG A 75 -0.61 -21.22 -1.42
CA ARG A 75 0.55 -20.33 -1.58
C ARG A 75 1.58 -20.86 -2.60
N SER A 76 1.67 -22.17 -2.76
CA SER A 76 2.70 -22.75 -3.62
C SER A 76 2.43 -22.47 -5.10
N ALA A 77 3.45 -21.97 -5.79
CA ALA A 77 3.47 -21.90 -7.25
C ALA A 77 3.79 -23.26 -7.88
N LYS A 78 4.48 -24.16 -7.17
CA LYS A 78 4.88 -25.46 -7.70
C LYS A 78 3.68 -26.40 -7.82
N ARG A 79 3.62 -27.20 -8.88
CA ARG A 79 2.51 -28.12 -9.15
C ARG A 79 2.27 -29.12 -8.00
N GLN A 80 3.30 -29.90 -7.63
CA GLN A 80 3.20 -31.02 -6.68
C GLN A 80 3.83 -30.78 -5.29
N GLU A 81 4.30 -29.56 -4.99
CA GLU A 81 4.91 -29.23 -3.69
C GLU A 81 4.14 -28.16 -2.94
N ILE A 82 4.09 -28.26 -1.61
CA ILE A 82 3.59 -27.21 -0.70
C ILE A 82 4.64 -26.12 -0.43
N ASP A 83 4.18 -24.87 -0.25
CA ASP A 83 5.05 -23.79 0.25
C ASP A 83 5.40 -24.08 1.73
N GLN A 84 6.55 -23.61 2.20
CA GLN A 84 6.92 -23.72 3.61
C GLN A 84 5.97 -22.91 4.50
N ARG A 85 5.39 -21.82 3.99
CA ARG A 85 4.52 -20.90 4.74
C ARG A 85 3.07 -20.99 4.24
N PRO A 86 2.07 -20.76 5.09
CA PRO A 86 0.70 -20.54 4.62
C PRO A 86 0.60 -19.19 3.87
N ILE A 87 -0.35 -19.06 2.94
CA ILE A 87 -0.85 -17.75 2.51
C ILE A 87 -1.63 -17.11 3.68
N ALA A 88 -1.62 -15.78 3.77
CA ALA A 88 -2.29 -15.04 4.83
C ALA A 88 -2.66 -13.63 4.37
N ARG A 89 -3.47 -12.92 5.16
CA ARG A 89 -3.69 -11.47 5.05
C ARG A 89 -2.35 -10.72 5.03
N LEU A 90 -2.25 -9.69 4.21
CA LEU A 90 -1.05 -8.85 4.14
C LEU A 90 -0.92 -7.99 5.41
N GLN A 91 0.32 -7.79 5.87
CA GLN A 91 0.58 -7.00 7.08
C GLN A 91 0.38 -5.49 6.89
N ASN A 92 0.49 -4.97 5.67
CA ASN A 92 0.20 -3.57 5.36
C ASN A 92 -1.17 -3.47 4.65
N PRO A 93 -2.18 -2.82 5.26
CA PRO A 93 -3.49 -2.57 4.63
C PRO A 93 -3.40 -1.88 3.27
N GLU A 94 -2.51 -0.89 3.09
CA GLU A 94 -2.32 -0.18 1.81
C GLU A 94 -1.88 -1.12 0.68
N SER A 95 -1.07 -2.13 1.03
CA SER A 95 -0.61 -3.13 0.07
C SER A 95 -1.75 -4.05 -0.34
N GLN A 96 -2.69 -4.34 0.57
CA GLN A 96 -3.89 -5.10 0.26
C GLN A 96 -4.88 -4.28 -0.58
N ALA A 97 -5.11 -3.01 -0.24
CA ALA A 97 -5.93 -2.10 -1.02
C ALA A 97 -5.38 -1.96 -2.46
N ARG A 98 -4.06 -1.80 -2.62
CA ARG A 98 -3.40 -1.81 -3.94
C ARG A 98 -3.63 -3.11 -4.72
N TYR A 99 -3.63 -4.26 -4.04
CA TYR A 99 -3.85 -5.55 -4.69
C TYR A 99 -5.33 -5.70 -5.13
N ALA A 100 -6.27 -5.34 -4.26
CA ALA A 100 -7.70 -5.27 -4.62
C ALA A 100 -7.93 -4.31 -5.80
N GLY A 101 -7.23 -3.16 -5.83
CA GLY A 101 -7.28 -2.18 -6.91
C GLY A 101 -6.91 -2.74 -8.29
N TYR A 102 -6.08 -3.79 -8.40
CA TYR A 102 -5.84 -4.45 -9.69
C TYR A 102 -7.03 -5.29 -10.16
N MET A 103 -7.79 -5.90 -9.23
CA MET A 103 -9.04 -6.57 -9.55
C MET A 103 -10.13 -5.57 -9.90
N VAL A 104 -10.24 -4.44 -9.17
CA VAL A 104 -11.14 -3.33 -9.51
C VAL A 104 -10.88 -2.87 -10.95
N LYS A 105 -9.62 -2.59 -11.30
CA LYS A 105 -9.25 -2.22 -12.68
C LYS A 105 -9.64 -3.27 -13.71
N PHE A 106 -9.52 -4.56 -13.40
CA PHE A 106 -9.93 -5.63 -14.32
C PHE A 106 -11.44 -5.68 -14.51
N VAL A 107 -12.21 -5.60 -13.42
CA VAL A 107 -13.68 -5.62 -13.44
C VAL A 107 -14.23 -4.40 -14.16
N CYS A 108 -13.72 -3.20 -13.85
CA CYS A 108 -14.11 -1.98 -14.58
C CYS A 108 -13.74 -2.05 -16.06
N TYR A 109 -12.56 -2.57 -16.40
CA TYR A 109 -12.16 -2.75 -17.80
C TYR A 109 -13.08 -3.73 -18.54
N ALA A 110 -13.47 -4.85 -17.92
CA ALA A 110 -14.41 -5.81 -18.49
C ALA A 110 -15.83 -5.22 -18.68
N LEU A 111 -16.33 -4.47 -17.69
CA LEU A 111 -17.66 -3.84 -17.76
C LEU A 111 -17.72 -2.67 -18.75
N ARG A 112 -16.61 -1.97 -19.03
CA ARG A 112 -16.56 -0.94 -20.08
C ARG A 112 -16.91 -1.46 -21.48
N PHE A 113 -16.76 -2.76 -21.75
CA PHE A 113 -17.24 -3.35 -23.01
C PHE A 113 -18.77 -3.42 -23.11
N VAL A 114 -19.47 -3.55 -21.97
CA VAL A 114 -20.94 -3.50 -21.91
C VAL A 114 -21.41 -2.05 -22.05
N ALA A 115 -20.78 -1.12 -21.30
CA ALA A 115 -21.07 0.31 -21.39
C ALA A 115 -20.86 0.88 -22.81
N ASP A 116 -19.76 0.50 -23.49
CA ASP A 116 -19.49 0.87 -24.88
C ASP A 116 -20.51 0.28 -25.85
N ALA A 117 -21.01 -0.94 -25.59
CA ALA A 117 -22.08 -1.52 -26.41
C ALA A 117 -23.40 -0.77 -26.23
N GLU A 118 -23.83 -0.48 -24.99
CA GLU A 118 -25.04 0.31 -24.70
C GLU A 118 -24.98 1.70 -25.33
N ALA A 119 -23.87 2.43 -25.16
CA ALA A 119 -23.68 3.76 -25.73
C ALA A 119 -23.76 3.76 -27.26
N ARG A 120 -23.23 2.70 -27.91
CA ARG A 120 -23.30 2.54 -29.37
C ARG A 120 -24.69 2.18 -29.88
N MET A 121 -25.48 1.42 -29.12
CA MET A 121 -26.89 1.14 -29.47
C MET A 121 -27.73 2.41 -29.34
N ALA A 122 -27.61 3.14 -28.22
CA ALA A 122 -28.32 4.40 -28.02
C ALA A 122 -27.97 5.46 -29.10
N ALA A 123 -26.71 5.53 -29.52
CA ALA A 123 -26.27 6.41 -30.61
C ALA A 123 -26.74 5.96 -32.01
N GLN A 124 -27.20 4.72 -32.18
CA GLN A 124 -27.85 4.24 -33.41
C GLN A 124 -29.35 4.51 -33.38
N GLU A 125 -30.01 4.28 -32.24
CA GLU A 125 -31.43 4.54 -32.04
C GLU A 125 -31.76 6.04 -32.14
N GLY A 126 -30.94 6.92 -31.55
CA GLY A 126 -31.08 8.38 -31.68
C GLY A 126 -30.67 8.95 -33.04
N GLY A 127 -30.29 8.12 -34.01
CA GLY A 127 -29.86 8.54 -35.36
C GLY A 127 -30.92 8.39 -36.45
N ASP A 128 -32.06 7.74 -36.16
CA ASP A 128 -33.11 7.40 -37.14
C ASP A 128 -34.35 8.32 -37.06
N GLU A 129 -34.47 9.16 -36.01
CA GLU A 129 -35.53 10.18 -35.88
C GLU A 129 -35.11 11.54 -36.50
N CYS A 130 -34.77 11.54 -37.79
CA CYS A 130 -34.70 12.79 -38.56
C CYS A 130 -34.91 12.57 -40.08
N SER A 131 -36.13 12.21 -40.45
CA SER A 131 -36.64 12.46 -41.80
C SER A 131 -38.00 13.14 -41.74
N ASP A 132 -38.09 14.26 -42.42
CA ASP A 132 -39.28 15.02 -42.82
C ASP A 132 -39.97 15.91 -41.76
N LYS A 133 -39.90 17.22 -42.07
CA LYS A 133 -40.80 18.35 -41.70
C LYS A 133 -40.52 19.14 -40.43
N ASP A 134 -40.63 20.47 -40.46
CA ASP A 134 -40.70 21.43 -41.58
C ASP A 134 -40.04 22.74 -41.11
N ASP A 135 -39.62 23.60 -42.04
CA ASP A 135 -39.25 24.99 -41.73
C ASP A 135 -40.48 25.75 -41.20
N ASP A 136 -40.32 26.55 -40.13
CA ASP A 136 -41.05 27.82 -39.96
C ASP A 136 -40.35 28.68 -38.89
N ASP A 137 -40.16 29.96 -39.20
CA ASP A 137 -39.60 30.98 -38.31
C ASP A 137 -40.64 31.45 -37.26
N ASP A 138 -40.21 31.79 -36.04
CA ASP A 138 -40.85 32.89 -35.29
C ASP A 138 -39.88 33.57 -34.29
N GLU A 139 -40.12 34.85 -34.02
CA GLU A 139 -39.31 35.72 -33.17
C GLU A 139 -39.89 35.88 -31.74
N GLY A 140 -39.07 36.40 -30.81
CA GLY A 140 -39.49 36.81 -29.45
C GLY A 140 -39.27 35.75 -28.37
N ASP A 141 -38.94 36.08 -27.12
CA ASP A 141 -38.87 37.41 -26.48
C ASP A 141 -37.73 37.45 -25.44
N GLU A 142 -37.38 38.66 -24.97
CA GLU A 142 -36.32 38.91 -23.99
C GLU A 142 -36.71 38.61 -22.52
N ASP A 143 -35.73 38.80 -21.63
CA ASP A 143 -35.80 39.00 -20.17
C ASP A 143 -35.99 37.80 -19.21
N GLY A 144 -35.12 37.78 -18.19
CA GLY A 144 -35.14 36.79 -17.11
C GLY A 144 -33.84 36.67 -16.30
N LEU A 145 -33.13 37.77 -16.03
CA LEU A 145 -31.98 37.77 -15.12
C LEU A 145 -32.46 37.73 -13.65
N GLU A 146 -32.08 36.68 -12.91
CA GLU A 146 -31.92 36.77 -11.45
C GLU A 146 -30.59 36.11 -11.07
N GLU A 147 -29.66 36.94 -10.59
CA GLU A 147 -28.41 36.54 -9.95
C GLU A 147 -28.68 36.34 -8.45
N GLU A 148 -28.31 35.19 -7.90
CA GLU A 148 -28.07 35.06 -6.45
C GLU A 148 -26.63 34.58 -6.25
N GLU A 149 -25.76 35.53 -5.88
CA GLU A 149 -24.48 35.25 -5.24
C GLU A 149 -24.74 34.80 -3.80
N GLU A 150 -24.00 33.80 -3.29
CA GLU A 150 -23.52 33.84 -1.90
C GLU A 150 -22.34 32.87 -1.66
N GLU A 151 -21.19 33.50 -1.39
CA GLU A 151 -20.08 33.10 -0.51
C GLU A 151 -19.29 31.79 -0.72
N GLU A 152 -18.08 31.96 -1.26
CA GLU A 152 -16.93 31.07 -1.02
C GLU A 152 -16.36 31.28 0.40
N GLU A 153 -16.07 30.21 1.15
CA GLU A 153 -15.11 30.29 2.28
C GLU A 153 -13.69 29.96 1.79
N GLU A 154 -12.83 30.99 1.78
CA GLU A 154 -11.38 30.88 1.56
C GLU A 154 -10.69 30.00 2.62
N ASN A 155 -9.59 29.32 2.25
CA ASN A 155 -8.35 29.13 3.05
C ASN A 155 -7.30 28.30 2.25
N ASP A 156 -6.73 28.89 1.18
CA ASP A 156 -5.30 29.27 0.99
C ASP A 156 -4.28 28.87 2.10
N ASP A 157 -2.95 28.72 1.91
CA ASP A 157 -1.98 28.77 0.78
C ASP A 157 -0.61 28.17 1.27
N ASP A 158 0.50 27.97 0.55
CA ASP A 158 0.90 27.74 -0.86
C ASP A 158 2.20 26.88 -0.81
N PHE A 159 2.60 26.25 -1.91
CA PHE A 159 3.81 26.64 -2.67
C PHE A 159 3.94 25.84 -3.98
N SER A 160 3.22 26.33 -5.01
CA SER A 160 3.70 26.75 -6.34
C SER A 160 4.97 26.10 -6.96
N ASP A 161 5.17 26.05 -8.28
CA ASP A 161 4.35 26.21 -9.51
C ASP A 161 5.25 25.76 -10.70
N ALA A 162 4.70 25.45 -11.89
CA ALA A 162 5.35 25.60 -13.20
C ALA A 162 4.48 25.08 -14.38
N ASP A 163 3.75 26.00 -15.01
CA ASP A 163 3.47 26.12 -16.46
C ASP A 163 2.77 24.96 -17.19
N SER A 164 1.48 25.15 -17.46
CA SER A 164 0.73 24.42 -18.50
C SER A 164 -0.01 25.40 -19.41
N SER A 165 0.63 25.80 -20.50
CA SER A 165 0.06 26.73 -21.47
C SER A 165 -1.08 26.05 -22.28
N ARG A 166 -2.34 26.45 -22.04
CA ARG A 166 -3.50 26.02 -22.85
C ARG A 166 -3.53 26.77 -24.20
N PRO A 167 -3.66 26.09 -25.35
CA PRO A 167 -4.03 26.75 -26.59
C PRO A 167 -5.53 27.08 -26.61
N ALA A 168 -5.89 28.23 -27.17
CA ALA A 168 -7.27 28.73 -27.22
C ALA A 168 -8.18 27.91 -28.16
N ASN A 169 -9.49 27.96 -27.90
CA ASN A 169 -10.51 27.35 -28.76
C ASN A 169 -10.49 27.95 -30.17
N VAL A 170 -10.36 27.09 -31.17
CA VAL A 170 -10.75 27.37 -32.56
C VAL A 170 -11.77 26.30 -32.95
N PRO A 171 -12.99 26.65 -33.35
CA PRO A 171 -14.00 25.67 -33.75
C PRO A 171 -13.62 25.09 -35.13
N SER A 172 -13.04 23.88 -35.14
CA SER A 172 -12.77 23.15 -36.39
C SER A 172 -13.89 22.13 -36.68
N SER A 173 -14.56 22.32 -37.80
CA SER A 173 -15.59 21.43 -38.36
C SER A 173 -15.21 19.94 -38.38
N GLY A 174 -16.15 19.07 -37.99
CA GLY A 174 -16.26 17.72 -38.55
C GLY A 174 -15.33 16.62 -38.02
N GLN A 175 -14.79 16.71 -36.80
CA GLN A 175 -14.14 15.54 -36.19
C GLN A 175 -15.19 14.52 -35.72
N ARG A 176 -15.33 13.41 -36.45
CA ARG A 176 -15.96 12.18 -35.92
C ARG A 176 -15.29 11.81 -34.59
N GLU A 177 -16.09 11.54 -33.58
CA GLU A 177 -15.63 11.18 -32.24
C GLU A 177 -14.66 9.98 -32.33
N LYS A 178 -13.49 10.10 -31.69
CA LYS A 178 -12.44 9.09 -31.81
C LYS A 178 -12.80 7.87 -30.97
N ASP A 179 -13.06 6.74 -31.62
CA ASP A 179 -13.40 5.46 -30.97
C ASP A 179 -12.26 4.96 -30.06
N LEU A 180 -12.33 5.33 -28.77
CA LEU A 180 -11.31 5.03 -27.75
C LEU A 180 -11.29 3.56 -27.32
N MET A 181 -12.32 2.78 -27.68
CA MET A 181 -12.47 1.36 -27.31
C MET A 181 -12.12 0.40 -28.45
N LYS A 182 -11.93 0.89 -29.69
CA LYS A 182 -11.60 0.08 -30.88
C LYS A 182 -10.53 -0.99 -30.64
N ASP A 183 -9.33 -0.59 -30.21
CA ASP A 183 -8.21 -1.52 -30.01
C ASP A 183 -8.47 -2.52 -28.88
N ALA A 184 -9.23 -2.12 -27.85
CA ALA A 184 -9.64 -3.02 -26.78
C ALA A 184 -10.62 -4.08 -27.30
N ARG A 185 -11.61 -3.71 -28.12
CA ARG A 185 -12.58 -4.63 -28.74
C ARG A 185 -11.95 -5.61 -29.73
N GLU A 186 -10.94 -5.18 -30.48
CA GLU A 186 -10.23 -6.06 -31.42
C GLU A 186 -9.30 -7.07 -30.74
N LEU A 187 -8.68 -6.69 -29.60
CA LEU A 187 -7.70 -7.53 -28.92
C LEU A 187 -8.24 -8.35 -27.75
N PHE A 188 -9.27 -7.90 -27.03
CA PHE A 188 -9.80 -8.63 -25.87
C PHE A 188 -10.58 -9.87 -26.33
N ARG A 189 -10.27 -11.02 -25.71
CA ARG A 189 -10.88 -12.31 -26.05
C ARG A 189 -11.73 -12.82 -24.89
N TRP A 190 -12.94 -13.25 -25.24
CA TRP A 190 -14.00 -13.72 -24.34
C TRP A 190 -14.36 -15.16 -24.65
N THR A 191 -14.65 -15.97 -23.63
CA THR A 191 -15.51 -17.16 -23.80
C THR A 191 -16.99 -16.74 -23.82
N VAL A 192 -17.88 -17.66 -24.23
CA VAL A 192 -19.35 -17.42 -24.19
C VAL A 192 -19.80 -17.15 -22.76
N GLU A 193 -19.45 -18.03 -21.81
CA GLU A 193 -19.72 -17.90 -20.38
C GLU A 193 -19.22 -16.55 -19.80
N GLN A 194 -18.03 -16.07 -20.20
CA GLN A 194 -17.51 -14.78 -19.72
C GLN A 194 -18.33 -13.58 -20.23
N LYS A 195 -18.92 -13.67 -21.44
CA LYS A 195 -19.83 -12.63 -21.95
C LYS A 195 -21.15 -12.62 -21.19
N GLU A 196 -21.74 -13.79 -20.97
CA GLU A 196 -22.99 -13.94 -20.22
C GLU A 196 -22.82 -13.41 -18.79
N LEU A 197 -21.73 -13.80 -18.11
CA LEU A 197 -21.44 -13.36 -16.74
C LEU A 197 -21.15 -11.85 -16.62
N VAL A 198 -20.53 -11.20 -17.61
CA VAL A 198 -20.27 -9.74 -17.53
C VAL A 198 -21.54 -8.93 -17.77
N VAL A 199 -22.44 -9.39 -18.65
CA VAL A 199 -23.77 -8.79 -18.85
C VAL A 199 -24.64 -9.02 -17.61
N THR A 200 -24.69 -10.24 -17.07
CA THR A 200 -25.39 -10.53 -15.81
C THR A 200 -24.87 -9.65 -14.66
N LEU A 201 -23.55 -9.44 -14.57
CA LEU A 201 -22.97 -8.54 -13.56
C LEU A 201 -23.44 -7.09 -13.75
N TRP A 202 -23.48 -6.61 -15.00
CA TRP A 202 -23.93 -5.26 -15.32
C TRP A 202 -25.40 -5.04 -14.90
N GLU A 203 -26.30 -5.97 -15.24
CA GLU A 203 -27.73 -5.91 -14.88
C GLU A 203 -27.99 -5.95 -13.37
N VAL A 204 -27.22 -6.71 -12.59
CA VAL A 204 -27.43 -6.79 -11.12
C VAL A 204 -26.85 -5.59 -10.35
N LEU A 205 -26.05 -4.73 -10.99
CA LEU A 205 -25.53 -3.49 -10.38
C LEU A 205 -26.56 -2.35 -10.38
N ASP A 206 -27.59 -2.42 -11.22
CA ASP A 206 -28.65 -1.41 -11.29
C ASP A 206 -29.61 -1.50 -10.11
N ARG A 207 -29.90 -2.72 -9.65
CA ARG A 207 -30.94 -3.08 -8.69
C ARG A 207 -30.76 -2.54 -7.26
N ASP A 208 -29.68 -1.80 -6.98
CA ASP A 208 -29.38 -1.27 -5.62
C ASP A 208 -30.46 -0.33 -5.06
N ALA A 209 -31.39 0.14 -5.90
CA ALA A 209 -32.53 0.97 -5.51
C ALA A 209 -33.76 0.19 -4.99
N ASP A 210 -33.89 -1.10 -5.29
CA ASP A 210 -35.15 -1.85 -5.13
C ASP A 210 -35.36 -2.52 -3.75
N ALA A 211 -34.48 -2.22 -2.78
CA ALA A 211 -34.37 -2.97 -1.53
C ALA A 211 -34.91 -2.21 -0.29
N ASN A 212 -36.11 -2.61 0.13
CA ASN A 212 -36.89 -1.92 1.16
C ASN A 212 -36.35 -2.10 2.59
N ASP A 213 -35.66 -3.20 2.88
CA ASP A 213 -35.04 -3.47 4.19
C ASP A 213 -33.57 -3.94 4.11
N GLU A 214 -32.88 -3.96 5.25
CA GLU A 214 -31.45 -4.31 5.30
C GLU A 214 -31.17 -5.80 5.05
N ALA A 215 -32.13 -6.70 5.31
CA ALA A 215 -31.98 -8.12 5.02
C ALA A 215 -32.04 -8.38 3.51
N GLN A 216 -32.98 -7.73 2.80
CA GLN A 216 -33.07 -7.73 1.35
C GLN A 216 -31.80 -7.15 0.72
N ARG A 217 -31.31 -6.00 1.22
CA ARG A 217 -30.02 -5.42 0.78
C ARG A 217 -28.84 -6.36 0.98
N SER A 218 -28.76 -7.07 2.11
CA SER A 218 -27.68 -8.03 2.34
C SER A 218 -27.76 -9.22 1.39
N ALA A 219 -28.95 -9.81 1.21
CA ALA A 219 -29.15 -10.94 0.32
C ALA A 219 -28.84 -10.59 -1.16
N GLN A 220 -29.27 -9.41 -1.60
CA GLN A 220 -28.94 -8.89 -2.93
C GLN A 220 -27.43 -8.66 -3.11
N ARG A 221 -26.77 -8.05 -2.11
CA ARG A 221 -25.31 -7.85 -2.10
C ARG A 221 -24.56 -9.17 -2.17
N ASP A 222 -25.04 -10.20 -1.47
CA ASP A 222 -24.45 -11.54 -1.52
C ASP A 222 -24.68 -12.23 -2.89
N ALA A 223 -25.81 -11.99 -3.55
CA ALA A 223 -26.04 -12.43 -4.93
C ALA A 223 -25.12 -11.71 -5.94
N GLN A 224 -24.97 -10.39 -5.84
CA GLN A 224 -24.03 -9.60 -6.65
C GLN A 224 -22.58 -10.09 -6.47
N LEU A 225 -22.15 -10.32 -5.21
CA LEU A 225 -20.84 -10.88 -4.90
C LEU A 225 -20.63 -12.27 -5.51
N LYS A 226 -21.67 -13.11 -5.54
CA LYS A 226 -21.63 -14.45 -6.17
C LYS A 226 -21.47 -14.36 -7.69
N VAL A 227 -22.20 -13.45 -8.37
CA VAL A 227 -22.04 -13.20 -9.81
C VAL A 227 -20.64 -12.68 -10.12
N LEU A 228 -20.14 -11.70 -9.35
CA LEU A 228 -18.79 -11.16 -9.51
C LEU A 228 -17.70 -12.22 -9.29
N LEU A 229 -17.85 -13.09 -8.28
CA LEU A 229 -16.92 -14.18 -8.03
C LEU A 229 -16.93 -15.22 -9.17
N ASN A 230 -18.10 -15.52 -9.73
CA ASN A 230 -18.23 -16.37 -10.91
C ASN A 230 -17.51 -15.75 -12.12
N LEU A 231 -17.75 -14.47 -12.42
CA LEU A 231 -17.08 -13.75 -13.51
C LEU A 231 -15.55 -13.78 -13.35
N LEU A 232 -15.04 -13.42 -12.17
CA LEU A 232 -13.59 -13.42 -11.93
C LEU A 232 -13.00 -14.83 -12.05
N THR A 233 -13.66 -15.86 -11.51
CA THR A 233 -13.14 -17.23 -11.54
C THR A 233 -13.27 -17.91 -12.90
N SER A 234 -14.20 -17.50 -13.78
CA SER A 234 -14.22 -17.97 -15.19
C SER A 234 -13.04 -17.45 -16.02
N PHE A 235 -12.41 -16.34 -15.61
CA PHE A 235 -11.11 -15.91 -16.16
C PHE A 235 -9.91 -16.63 -15.52
N PHE A 236 -10.02 -17.15 -14.30
CA PHE A 236 -8.93 -17.84 -13.61
C PHE A 236 -8.85 -19.33 -13.97
N PHE A 237 -9.99 -20.00 -14.11
CA PHE A 237 -10.11 -21.43 -14.36
C PHE A 237 -10.23 -21.76 -15.86
N THR A 238 -9.37 -21.15 -16.68
CA THR A 238 -9.31 -21.38 -18.13
C THR A 238 -7.91 -21.80 -18.58
N THR A 239 -7.82 -22.51 -19.70
CA THR A 239 -6.55 -22.89 -20.34
C THR A 239 -6.28 -22.04 -21.57
N THR A 240 -5.07 -21.49 -21.66
CA THR A 240 -4.59 -20.65 -22.77
C THR A 240 -3.82 -21.42 -23.85
N GLY A 241 -3.36 -22.63 -23.53
CA GLY A 241 -2.51 -23.43 -24.43
C GLY A 241 -1.30 -22.64 -24.89
N ASP A 242 -0.94 -22.78 -26.18
CA ASP A 242 0.19 -22.09 -26.78
C ASP A 242 -0.08 -20.62 -27.15
N LYS A 243 -1.28 -20.09 -26.83
CA LYS A 243 -1.69 -18.72 -27.20
C LYS A 243 -2.12 -17.94 -25.95
N PRO A 244 -1.18 -17.37 -25.18
CA PRO A 244 -1.50 -16.63 -23.94
C PRO A 244 -2.58 -15.54 -24.13
N PHE A 245 -2.48 -14.75 -25.20
CA PHE A 245 -3.44 -13.68 -25.52
C PHE A 245 -4.83 -14.17 -26.00
N SER A 246 -5.10 -15.48 -25.98
CA SER A 246 -6.47 -16.00 -26.05
C SER A 246 -7.28 -15.72 -24.77
N SER A 247 -6.62 -15.40 -23.66
CA SER A 247 -7.28 -15.00 -22.41
C SER A 247 -7.38 -13.48 -22.29
N GLY A 248 -8.60 -12.97 -22.11
CA GLY A 248 -8.85 -11.56 -21.76
C GLY A 248 -8.12 -11.09 -20.50
N LEU A 249 -7.86 -11.98 -19.54
CA LEU A 249 -7.07 -11.65 -18.34
C LEU A 249 -5.58 -11.46 -18.66
N ILE A 250 -4.99 -12.30 -19.51
CA ILE A 250 -3.59 -12.11 -19.95
C ILE A 250 -3.46 -10.86 -20.83
N HIS A 251 -4.45 -10.60 -21.69
CA HIS A 251 -4.55 -9.32 -22.40
C HIS A 251 -4.58 -8.12 -21.43
N PHE A 252 -5.46 -8.13 -20.43
CA PHE A 252 -5.53 -7.06 -19.42
C PHE A 252 -4.21 -6.90 -18.64
N LEU A 253 -3.56 -8.00 -18.27
CA LEU A 253 -2.23 -7.96 -17.66
C LEU A 253 -1.22 -7.25 -18.56
N ALA A 254 -1.22 -7.50 -19.87
CA ALA A 254 -0.37 -6.78 -20.81
C ALA A 254 -0.72 -5.27 -20.90
N VAL A 255 -2.01 -4.89 -20.82
CA VAL A 255 -2.42 -3.48 -20.80
C VAL A 255 -1.99 -2.79 -19.49
N LEU A 256 -2.03 -3.46 -18.34
CA LEU A 256 -1.38 -2.99 -17.10
C LEU A 256 0.15 -2.85 -17.26
N GLY A 257 0.74 -3.51 -18.24
CA GLY A 257 2.13 -3.35 -18.67
C GLY A 257 2.41 -2.02 -19.36
N ILE A 258 1.40 -1.22 -19.69
CA ILE A 258 1.53 0.13 -20.22
C ILE A 258 1.59 1.14 -19.05
N ASP A 259 2.44 2.15 -19.20
CA ASP A 259 2.52 3.32 -18.35
C ASP A 259 1.80 4.49 -19.03
N SER A 260 0.68 4.92 -18.45
CA SER A 260 -0.20 5.98 -18.98
C SER A 260 0.50 7.33 -19.07
N ASP A 261 1.37 7.61 -18.11
CA ASP A 261 1.89 8.96 -17.88
C ASP A 261 3.11 9.21 -18.78
N THR A 262 3.87 8.14 -19.06
CA THR A 262 5.05 8.17 -19.94
C THR A 262 4.83 7.54 -21.32
N ASN A 263 3.62 7.03 -21.61
CA ASN A 263 3.26 6.27 -22.82
C ASN A 263 4.28 5.17 -23.18
N ARG A 264 4.73 4.41 -22.18
CA ARG A 264 5.83 3.43 -22.31
C ARG A 264 5.47 2.07 -21.72
N LEU A 265 6.05 1.01 -22.28
CA LEU A 265 5.95 -0.33 -21.69
C LEU A 265 6.82 -0.43 -20.43
N ARG A 266 6.23 -0.94 -19.35
CA ARG A 266 6.85 -1.09 -18.05
C ARG A 266 7.96 -2.15 -18.09
N THR A 267 9.13 -1.78 -17.57
CA THR A 267 10.21 -2.73 -17.30
C THR A 267 9.84 -3.74 -16.21
N ALA A 268 10.53 -4.89 -16.18
CA ALA A 268 10.39 -5.91 -15.15
C ALA A 268 10.31 -5.35 -13.71
N LYS A 269 11.22 -4.43 -13.35
CA LYS A 269 11.29 -3.77 -12.04
C LYS A 269 10.02 -2.99 -11.69
N ASN A 270 9.41 -2.35 -12.68
CA ASN A 270 8.23 -1.50 -12.52
C ASN A 270 6.90 -2.25 -12.76
N TYR A 271 6.95 -3.59 -12.92
CA TYR A 271 5.77 -4.41 -13.21
C TYR A 271 5.63 -5.65 -12.31
N SER A 272 6.74 -6.25 -11.85
CA SER A 272 6.68 -7.50 -11.06
C SER A 272 5.86 -7.40 -9.76
N TYR A 273 5.74 -6.21 -9.17
CA TYR A 273 4.91 -6.01 -7.97
C TYR A 273 3.41 -5.99 -8.28
N MET A 274 3.01 -5.66 -9.51
CA MET A 274 1.62 -5.68 -9.98
C MET A 274 1.17 -7.13 -10.17
N LEU A 275 1.98 -7.94 -10.87
CA LEU A 275 1.77 -9.39 -10.98
C LEU A 275 1.68 -10.09 -9.63
N ALA A 276 2.53 -9.72 -8.66
CA ALA A 276 2.46 -10.27 -7.31
C ALA A 276 1.11 -9.98 -6.63
N GLY A 277 0.50 -8.83 -6.91
CA GLY A 277 -0.83 -8.48 -6.43
C GLY A 277 -1.95 -9.26 -7.10
N VAL A 278 -1.91 -9.38 -8.43
CA VAL A 278 -2.88 -10.16 -9.19
C VAL A 278 -2.83 -11.64 -8.79
N VAL A 279 -1.64 -12.25 -8.72
CA VAL A 279 -1.45 -13.65 -8.24
C VAL A 279 -2.00 -13.85 -6.83
N TYR A 280 -1.85 -12.87 -5.93
CA TYR A 280 -2.44 -12.94 -4.60
C TYR A 280 -3.98 -12.94 -4.66
N CYS A 281 -4.58 -11.97 -5.36
CA CYS A 281 -6.03 -11.88 -5.49
C CYS A 281 -6.63 -13.11 -6.17
N MET A 282 -6.05 -13.58 -7.28
CA MET A 282 -6.48 -14.80 -7.96
C MET A 282 -6.53 -16.00 -7.02
N ARG A 283 -5.51 -16.21 -6.17
CA ARG A 283 -5.49 -17.30 -5.16
C ARG A 283 -6.59 -17.15 -4.12
N VAL A 284 -6.75 -15.94 -3.58
CA VAL A 284 -7.72 -15.66 -2.52
C VAL A 284 -9.16 -15.81 -3.01
N LEU A 285 -9.46 -15.32 -4.22
CA LEU A 285 -10.77 -15.47 -4.85
C LEU A 285 -11.03 -16.92 -5.28
N SER A 286 -10.03 -17.60 -5.86
CA SER A 286 -10.18 -19.01 -6.26
C SER A 286 -10.45 -19.94 -5.07
N VAL A 287 -9.85 -19.69 -3.90
CA VAL A 287 -10.17 -20.51 -2.71
C VAL A 287 -11.54 -20.16 -2.13
N GLU A 288 -12.02 -18.92 -2.21
CA GLU A 288 -13.40 -18.60 -1.82
C GLU A 288 -14.43 -19.29 -2.74
N LYS A 289 -14.09 -19.48 -4.02
CA LYS A 289 -14.92 -20.20 -4.99
C LYS A 289 -14.90 -21.72 -4.81
N LEU A 290 -13.77 -22.30 -4.41
CA LEU A 290 -13.58 -23.75 -4.27
C LEU A 290 -13.86 -24.28 -2.86
N LEU A 291 -13.58 -23.47 -1.84
CA LEU A 291 -13.76 -23.77 -0.41
C LEU A 291 -14.34 -22.52 0.29
N PRO A 292 -15.63 -22.18 0.05
CA PRO A 292 -16.26 -20.97 0.59
C PRO A 292 -16.08 -20.83 2.10
N SER A 293 -15.86 -19.60 2.57
CA SER A 293 -15.69 -19.30 3.98
C SER A 293 -16.97 -19.51 4.79
N ALA A 294 -18.14 -19.34 4.17
CA ALA A 294 -19.46 -19.53 4.79
C ALA A 294 -19.82 -21.01 5.05
N CYS A 295 -19.35 -21.94 4.21
CA CYS A 295 -19.64 -23.38 4.29
C CYS A 295 -18.47 -24.16 4.90
N ARG A 296 -17.68 -23.55 5.79
CA ARG A 296 -16.42 -24.15 6.28
C ARG A 296 -16.67 -25.41 7.12
N ASP A 297 -17.74 -25.41 7.92
CA ASP A 297 -18.09 -26.53 8.82
C ASP A 297 -18.77 -27.69 8.08
N GLU A 298 -19.22 -27.45 6.85
CA GLU A 298 -19.85 -28.43 5.94
C GLU A 298 -18.84 -29.11 5.01
N GLN A 299 -17.60 -28.60 4.93
CA GLN A 299 -16.57 -29.07 3.98
C GLN A 299 -15.96 -30.41 4.39
N THR A 300 -15.93 -31.32 3.43
CA THR A 300 -15.48 -32.71 3.58
C THR A 300 -14.07 -32.91 3.03
N ASP A 301 -13.62 -34.16 2.95
CA ASP A 301 -12.37 -34.57 2.31
C ASP A 301 -12.45 -34.43 0.78
N GLU A 302 -13.60 -34.74 0.19
CA GLU A 302 -13.88 -34.61 -1.25
C GLU A 302 -13.71 -33.16 -1.74
N ASP A 303 -14.16 -32.18 -0.94
CA ASP A 303 -13.96 -30.76 -1.25
C ASP A 303 -12.48 -30.37 -1.30
N ARG A 304 -11.65 -31.00 -0.45
CA ARG A 304 -10.20 -30.75 -0.40
C ARG A 304 -9.48 -31.40 -1.58
N GLU A 305 -9.91 -32.60 -1.99
CA GLU A 305 -9.41 -33.26 -3.20
C GLU A 305 -9.75 -32.43 -4.44
N ARG A 306 -11.03 -32.04 -4.60
CA ARG A 306 -11.48 -31.14 -5.67
C ARG A 306 -10.69 -29.82 -5.70
N PHE A 307 -10.42 -29.22 -4.55
CA PHE A 307 -9.57 -28.03 -4.44
C PHE A 307 -8.15 -28.30 -4.96
N LEU A 308 -7.53 -29.42 -4.58
CA LEU A 308 -6.18 -29.77 -5.03
C LEU A 308 -6.12 -30.00 -6.54
N GLU A 309 -7.10 -30.69 -7.13
CA GLU A 309 -7.22 -30.89 -8.58
C GLU A 309 -7.35 -29.56 -9.34
N HIS A 310 -8.28 -28.69 -8.92
CA HIS A 310 -8.49 -27.39 -9.55
C HIS A 310 -7.26 -26.48 -9.39
N ARG A 311 -6.61 -26.55 -8.23
CA ARG A 311 -5.35 -25.85 -7.97
C ARG A 311 -4.23 -26.36 -8.88
N GLU A 312 -4.10 -27.67 -9.06
CA GLU A 312 -3.09 -28.24 -9.94
C GLU A 312 -3.33 -27.78 -11.39
N LYS A 313 -4.57 -27.94 -11.87
CA LYS A 313 -4.98 -27.65 -13.25
C LYS A 313 -4.93 -26.16 -13.63
N TYR A 314 -5.19 -25.25 -12.70
CA TYR A 314 -5.32 -23.83 -13.03
C TYR A 314 -4.49 -22.85 -12.19
N LEU A 315 -4.02 -23.21 -10.99
CA LEU A 315 -3.38 -22.28 -10.05
C LEU A 315 -1.88 -22.53 -9.82
N SER A 316 -1.30 -23.47 -10.56
CA SER A 316 0.13 -23.81 -10.50
C SER A 316 0.91 -23.34 -11.73
N ASP A 317 2.22 -23.21 -11.57
CA ASP A 317 3.15 -22.94 -12.67
C ASP A 317 3.30 -24.18 -13.57
N GLY A 318 3.41 -23.96 -14.88
CA GLY A 318 3.36 -25.02 -15.90
C GLY A 318 1.97 -25.59 -16.17
N SER A 319 0.88 -24.90 -15.78
CA SER A 319 -0.50 -25.40 -15.95
C SER A 319 -1.23 -24.87 -17.19
N TYR A 320 -0.54 -24.11 -18.07
CA TYR A 320 -1.12 -23.46 -19.26
C TYR A 320 -2.32 -22.53 -18.97
N SER A 321 -2.42 -21.99 -17.76
CA SER A 321 -3.48 -21.07 -17.33
C SER A 321 -2.99 -19.60 -17.23
N PRO A 322 -3.90 -18.62 -17.07
CA PRO A 322 -3.53 -17.25 -16.72
C PRO A 322 -2.74 -17.11 -15.42
N MET A 323 -2.92 -18.00 -14.45
CA MET A 323 -2.06 -18.04 -13.26
C MET A 323 -0.65 -18.50 -13.63
N SER A 324 -0.52 -19.53 -14.46
CA SER A 324 0.78 -20.03 -14.92
C SER A 324 1.58 -18.93 -15.62
N GLU A 325 0.94 -18.15 -16.51
CA GLU A 325 1.61 -17.05 -17.18
C GLU A 325 1.98 -15.92 -16.19
N ALA A 326 1.07 -15.54 -15.30
CA ALA A 326 1.36 -14.54 -14.27
C ALA A 326 2.50 -14.96 -13.32
N LEU A 327 2.60 -16.25 -12.97
CA LEU A 327 3.69 -16.82 -12.18
C LEU A 327 5.02 -16.84 -12.94
N SER A 328 5.00 -17.28 -14.21
CA SER A 328 6.15 -17.30 -15.13
C SER A 328 6.75 -15.90 -15.32
N LEU A 329 5.92 -14.90 -15.63
CA LEU A 329 6.34 -13.50 -15.77
C LEU A 329 6.78 -12.89 -14.42
N LEU A 330 6.14 -13.26 -13.31
CA LEU A 330 6.54 -12.80 -11.97
C LEU A 330 7.91 -13.33 -11.56
N ALA A 331 8.18 -14.61 -11.83
CA ALA A 331 9.48 -15.23 -11.55
C ALA A 331 10.59 -14.62 -12.41
N TYR A 332 10.37 -14.50 -13.72
CA TYR A 332 11.33 -13.91 -14.63
C TYR A 332 11.56 -12.41 -14.36
N GLY A 333 10.48 -11.66 -14.09
CA GLY A 333 10.56 -10.24 -13.74
C GLY A 333 11.36 -9.98 -12.47
N LYS A 334 11.21 -10.83 -11.44
CA LYS A 334 12.04 -10.80 -10.22
C LYS A 334 13.52 -11.10 -10.51
N TYR A 335 13.80 -12.09 -11.34
CA TYR A 335 15.18 -12.41 -11.75
C TYR A 335 15.85 -11.22 -12.45
N VAL A 336 15.18 -10.63 -13.45
CA VAL A 336 15.67 -9.43 -14.15
C VAL A 336 15.83 -8.24 -13.20
N ALA A 337 14.87 -7.99 -12.31
CA ALA A 337 14.93 -6.88 -11.36
C ALA A 337 16.00 -7.03 -10.27
N LEU A 338 16.39 -8.28 -9.93
CA LEU A 338 17.49 -8.57 -9.00
C LEU A 338 18.86 -8.45 -9.68
N ALA A 339 18.96 -8.84 -10.95
CA ALA A 339 20.17 -8.72 -11.76
C ALA A 339 20.44 -7.26 -12.22
N ALA A 340 19.40 -6.46 -12.39
CA ALA A 340 19.51 -5.05 -12.77
C ALA A 340 20.11 -4.21 -11.63
N GLY A 341 21.27 -3.61 -11.89
CA GLY A 341 21.82 -2.56 -11.03
C GLY A 341 20.85 -1.37 -10.91
N ASN A 342 20.94 -0.61 -9.82
CA ASN A 342 20.19 0.65 -9.74
C ASN A 342 20.71 1.60 -10.83
N SER A 343 19.78 2.10 -11.66
CA SER A 343 20.03 3.27 -12.51
C SER A 343 20.55 4.43 -11.68
N GLY A 344 21.37 5.30 -12.29
CA GLY A 344 22.11 6.39 -11.64
C GLY A 344 21.23 7.53 -11.08
N ASN A 345 20.32 7.20 -10.16
CA ASN A 345 19.36 8.11 -9.53
C ASN A 345 19.96 8.80 -8.29
N ALA A 346 21.15 8.37 -7.86
CA ALA A 346 21.86 8.80 -6.67
C ALA A 346 23.36 8.94 -6.99
N TYR A 347 23.94 10.13 -6.81
CA TYR A 347 25.38 10.35 -7.02
C TYR A 347 25.92 11.49 -6.16
N TRP A 348 27.25 11.57 -6.05
CA TRP A 348 27.96 12.57 -5.26
C TRP A 348 28.59 13.64 -6.15
N SER A 349 28.61 14.88 -5.68
CA SER A 349 29.56 15.90 -6.15
C SER A 349 31.00 15.43 -5.99
N LYS A 350 31.92 15.96 -6.82
CA LYS A 350 33.35 15.60 -6.80
C LYS A 350 34.02 15.83 -5.43
N ASP A 351 33.57 16.83 -4.68
CA ASP A 351 34.06 17.17 -3.34
C ASP A 351 33.26 16.50 -2.19
N LYS A 352 32.26 15.67 -2.53
CA LYS A 352 31.34 14.98 -1.60
C LYS A 352 30.53 15.89 -0.67
N LYS A 353 30.41 17.20 -0.94
CA LYS A 353 29.62 18.13 -0.10
C LYS A 353 28.13 18.18 -0.45
N ILE A 354 27.80 17.74 -1.66
CA ILE A 354 26.43 17.64 -2.19
C ILE A 354 26.18 16.20 -2.63
N PHE A 355 25.07 15.63 -2.18
CA PHE A 355 24.49 14.39 -2.69
C PHE A 355 23.29 14.73 -3.59
N TYR A 356 23.22 14.12 -4.76
CA TYR A 356 22.14 14.31 -5.72
C TYR A 356 21.21 13.09 -5.67
N LEU A 357 19.92 13.33 -5.46
CA LEU A 357 18.89 12.29 -5.43
C LEU A 357 17.75 12.70 -6.37
N HIS A 358 17.52 11.94 -7.44
CA HIS A 358 16.58 12.31 -8.52
C HIS A 358 16.79 13.76 -9.03
N GLY A 359 18.05 14.17 -9.19
CA GLY A 359 18.44 15.53 -9.59
C GLY A 359 18.37 16.58 -8.47
N ARG A 360 17.62 16.35 -7.38
CA ARG A 360 17.52 17.26 -6.24
C ARG A 360 18.83 17.27 -5.44
N ARG A 361 19.26 18.46 -5.00
CA ARG A 361 20.54 18.68 -4.29
C ARG A 361 20.35 18.61 -2.78
N ILE A 362 21.09 17.73 -2.11
CA ILE A 362 21.13 17.60 -0.66
C ILE A 362 22.52 18.02 -0.16
N TYR A 363 22.58 19.15 0.54
CA TYR A 363 23.82 19.68 1.12
C TYR A 363 24.14 18.95 2.43
N ILE A 364 25.32 18.31 2.50
CA ILE A 364 25.71 17.49 3.66
C ILE A 364 25.85 18.34 4.93
N SER A 365 26.36 19.58 4.83
CA SER A 365 26.44 20.50 5.96
C SER A 365 25.07 20.77 6.60
N ARG A 366 24.03 20.97 5.79
CA ARG A 366 22.64 21.15 6.27
C ARG A 366 22.09 19.86 6.89
N PHE A 367 22.38 18.70 6.30
CA PHE A 367 21.96 17.40 6.85
C PHE A 367 22.62 17.09 8.19
N CYS A 368 23.92 17.33 8.33
CA CYS A 368 24.65 17.18 9.59
C CYS A 368 24.13 18.16 10.66
N LYS A 369 23.90 19.44 10.29
CA LYS A 369 23.34 20.43 11.20
C LYS A 369 21.93 20.04 11.68
N MET A 370 21.04 19.61 10.79
CA MET A 370 19.71 19.09 11.14
C MET A 370 19.79 17.99 12.20
N ALA A 371 20.68 16.99 12.02
CA ALA A 371 20.85 15.90 12.99
C ALA A 371 21.41 16.37 14.36
N GLN A 372 22.27 17.40 14.38
CA GLN A 372 22.80 17.99 15.61
C GLN A 372 21.78 18.87 16.34
N ASP A 373 21.00 19.65 15.59
CA ASP A 373 19.94 20.51 16.10
C ASP A 373 18.84 19.66 16.74
N MET A 374 18.39 18.58 16.07
CA MET A 374 17.43 17.62 16.63
C MET A 374 17.86 17.01 17.97
N VAL A 375 19.14 16.60 18.11
CA VAL A 375 19.65 16.05 19.38
C VAL A 375 19.66 17.12 20.47
N SER A 376 19.91 18.38 20.10
CA SER A 376 19.91 19.50 21.04
C SER A 376 18.48 19.89 21.45
N GLU A 377 17.51 19.88 20.53
CA GLU A 377 16.08 20.05 20.84
C GLU A 377 15.57 18.91 21.74
N ALA A 378 15.96 17.66 21.48
CA ALA A 378 15.59 16.52 22.32
C ALA A 378 16.15 16.64 23.76
N GLU A 379 17.42 17.05 23.88
CA GLU A 379 18.05 17.30 25.18
C GLU A 379 17.37 18.47 25.92
N GLN A 380 17.09 19.57 25.21
CA GLN A 380 16.40 20.72 25.78
C GLN A 380 14.99 20.36 26.27
N MET A 381 14.20 19.69 25.44
CA MET A 381 12.83 19.27 25.74
C MET A 381 12.76 18.30 26.94
N LEU A 382 13.74 17.39 27.07
CA LEU A 382 13.83 16.51 28.24
C LEU A 382 14.01 17.31 29.55
N TRP A 383 14.94 18.27 29.56
CA TRP A 383 15.21 19.05 30.76
C TRP A 383 14.11 20.07 31.07
N GLU A 384 13.67 20.83 30.08
CA GLU A 384 12.79 22.00 30.27
C GLU A 384 11.30 21.64 30.30
N GLU A 385 10.83 20.76 29.40
CA GLU A 385 9.41 20.40 29.33
C GLU A 385 9.06 19.17 30.19
N LEU A 386 9.98 18.22 30.33
CA LEU A 386 9.73 16.95 31.02
C LEU A 386 10.20 16.93 32.49
N PHE A 387 11.32 17.59 32.81
CA PHE A 387 11.89 17.66 34.17
C PHE A 387 11.79 19.05 34.83
N TRP A 388 11.34 20.08 34.09
CA TRP A 388 11.20 21.48 34.54
C TRP A 388 12.50 22.18 34.98
N VAL A 389 13.67 21.71 34.52
CA VAL A 389 15.00 22.26 34.85
C VAL A 389 15.54 23.11 33.69
N THR A 390 15.41 24.43 33.83
CA THR A 390 15.89 25.40 32.83
C THR A 390 17.38 25.73 32.99
N ARG A 391 17.91 25.71 34.21
CA ARG A 391 19.29 26.10 34.52
C ARG A 391 20.25 24.93 34.28
N ALA A 392 21.36 25.19 33.59
CA ALA A 392 22.30 24.12 33.20
C ALA A 392 23.02 23.51 34.41
N GLU A 393 23.30 24.33 35.42
CA GLU A 393 23.94 23.95 36.69
C GLU A 393 23.09 23.03 37.58
N GLU A 394 21.78 22.94 37.34
CA GLU A 394 20.84 22.05 38.05
C GLU A 394 20.67 20.70 37.34
N ARG A 395 21.22 20.54 36.12
CA ARG A 395 21.16 19.30 35.33
C ARG A 395 22.20 18.30 35.80
N PHE A 396 21.83 17.03 35.90
CA PHE A 396 22.73 15.94 36.30
C PHE A 396 23.06 14.98 35.13
N ALA A 397 24.22 14.34 35.21
CA ALA A 397 24.63 13.28 34.29
C ALA A 397 24.66 11.91 35.01
N VAL A 398 24.51 10.84 34.22
CA VAL A 398 24.68 9.46 34.69
C VAL A 398 26.02 8.98 34.17
N LYS A 399 26.85 8.42 35.05
CA LYS A 399 28.13 7.81 34.67
C LYS A 399 27.85 6.49 33.93
N LEU A 400 27.78 6.56 32.60
CA LEU A 400 27.44 5.41 31.76
C LEU A 400 28.50 4.30 31.83
N ASP A 401 29.76 4.68 32.08
CA ASP A 401 30.95 3.84 32.19
C ASP A 401 30.90 2.83 33.35
N ILE A 402 30.13 3.13 34.41
CA ILE A 402 29.95 2.25 35.57
C ILE A 402 28.63 1.46 35.54
N LEU A 403 27.80 1.63 34.51
CA LEU A 403 26.52 0.92 34.42
C LEU A 403 26.72 -0.53 34.00
N VAL A 404 26.22 -1.45 34.81
CA VAL A 404 26.18 -2.88 34.52
C VAL A 404 24.89 -3.21 33.78
N ASP A 405 24.98 -3.84 32.61
CA ASP A 405 23.84 -4.38 31.87
C ASP A 405 24.17 -5.73 31.23
N ASP A 406 23.46 -6.77 31.66
CA ASP A 406 23.66 -8.13 31.13
C ASP A 406 22.76 -8.35 29.90
N VAL A 407 23.38 -8.34 28.72
CA VAL A 407 22.74 -8.59 27.42
C VAL A 407 22.12 -9.98 27.28
N THR A 408 22.51 -10.94 28.13
CA THR A 408 21.97 -12.31 28.20
C THR A 408 20.86 -12.49 29.24
N PHE A 409 20.59 -11.47 30.06
CA PHE A 409 19.58 -11.57 31.10
C PHE A 409 18.17 -11.45 30.52
N GLU A 410 17.47 -12.58 30.35
CA GLU A 410 16.15 -12.70 29.73
C GLU A 410 14.95 -12.45 30.68
N ARG A 411 15.20 -12.18 31.97
CA ARG A 411 14.10 -12.06 32.97
C ARG A 411 13.09 -10.98 32.57
N ARG A 412 11.83 -11.38 32.38
CA ARG A 412 10.70 -10.49 32.03
C ARG A 412 10.62 -9.28 32.95
N GLY A 413 10.45 -8.10 32.37
CA GLY A 413 10.29 -6.83 33.07
C GLY A 413 11.58 -6.17 33.55
N VAL A 414 12.75 -6.73 33.25
CA VAL A 414 14.05 -6.19 33.71
C VAL A 414 14.83 -5.48 32.57
N SER A 415 15.66 -4.53 32.98
CA SER A 415 16.67 -3.79 32.22
C SER A 415 17.75 -3.25 33.18
N PHE A 416 18.82 -2.63 32.68
CA PHE A 416 19.83 -1.94 33.51
C PHE A 416 19.24 -0.94 34.52
N VAL A 417 18.08 -0.33 34.24
CA VAL A 417 17.41 0.61 35.16
C VAL A 417 16.95 -0.08 36.45
N GLN A 418 16.64 -1.38 36.40
CA GLN A 418 16.22 -2.16 37.57
C GLN A 418 17.40 -2.88 38.27
N HIS A 419 18.61 -2.85 37.69
CA HIS A 419 19.80 -3.43 38.29
C HIS A 419 20.12 -2.71 39.61
N ARG A 420 20.42 -3.47 40.68
CA ARG A 420 20.58 -2.87 42.02
C ARG A 420 21.83 -1.97 42.09
N ASP A 421 22.92 -2.43 41.50
CA ASP A 421 24.23 -1.81 41.64
C ASP A 421 24.39 -0.53 40.81
N ASN A 422 23.47 -0.28 39.87
CA ASN A 422 23.48 0.92 39.03
C ASN A 422 22.95 2.17 39.75
N GLY A 423 22.27 2.03 40.89
CA GLY A 423 21.85 3.18 41.71
C GLY A 423 20.83 4.13 41.04
N LEU A 424 19.98 3.63 40.13
CA LEU A 424 19.09 4.46 39.29
C LEU A 424 17.64 4.59 39.79
N LYS A 425 17.31 4.00 40.95
CA LYS A 425 15.91 3.86 41.43
C LYS A 425 15.28 5.14 41.97
N ASP A 426 16.12 6.08 42.37
CA ASP A 426 15.81 7.38 42.97
C ASP A 426 15.48 8.46 41.92
N LYS A 427 15.83 8.26 40.63
CA LYS A 427 15.70 9.32 39.62
C LYS A 427 14.24 9.71 39.32
N LEU A 428 13.30 8.78 39.40
CA LEU A 428 11.87 9.11 39.37
C LEU A 428 11.48 9.99 40.57
N GLU A 429 11.97 9.67 41.77
CA GLU A 429 11.64 10.42 43.00
C GLU A 429 12.21 11.85 42.92
N TRP A 430 13.45 11.99 42.48
CA TRP A 430 14.06 13.29 42.15
C TRP A 430 13.22 14.10 41.15
N MET A 431 12.72 13.48 40.07
CA MET A 431 11.89 14.17 39.07
C MET A 431 10.54 14.62 39.65
N LEU A 432 9.95 13.83 40.53
CA LEU A 432 8.72 14.21 41.25
C LEU A 432 8.98 15.40 42.20
N THR A 433 10.12 15.43 42.90
CA THR A 433 10.54 16.58 43.71
C THR A 433 10.70 17.85 42.85
N GLN A 434 11.24 17.75 41.62
CA GLN A 434 11.29 18.90 40.70
C GLN A 434 9.90 19.37 40.25
N ALA A 435 8.95 18.44 40.06
CA ALA A 435 7.57 18.78 39.78
C ALA A 435 6.92 19.57 40.93
N GLU A 436 7.18 19.19 42.19
CA GLU A 436 6.66 19.85 43.39
C GLU A 436 7.29 21.24 43.64
N GLN A 437 8.55 21.43 43.28
CA GLN A 437 9.27 22.69 43.49
C GLN A 437 8.92 23.75 42.42
N THR A 438 8.70 23.34 41.18
CA THR A 438 8.45 24.25 40.05
C THR A 438 6.99 24.68 39.95
N GLU A 439 6.73 25.86 39.37
CA GLU A 439 5.35 26.33 39.16
C GLU A 439 4.63 25.46 38.11
N GLN A 440 5.34 25.07 37.05
CA GLN A 440 4.79 24.30 35.95
C GLN A 440 4.45 22.86 36.36
N GLY A 441 5.30 22.21 37.16
CA GLY A 441 5.02 20.89 37.72
C GLY A 441 3.87 20.91 38.72
N ARG A 442 3.81 21.89 39.64
CA ARG A 442 2.72 22.02 40.60
C ARG A 442 1.34 22.15 39.96
N ARG A 443 1.24 22.78 38.79
CA ARG A 443 -0.02 22.87 38.02
C ARG A 443 -0.59 21.50 37.58
N LEU A 444 0.18 20.40 37.67
CA LEU A 444 -0.33 19.05 37.42
C LEU A 444 -1.31 18.57 38.50
N GLN A 445 -1.26 19.13 39.71
CA GLN A 445 -2.19 18.82 40.80
C GLN A 445 -2.93 20.07 41.28
N SER A 446 -4.09 19.89 41.91
CA SER A 446 -4.77 20.94 42.67
C SER A 446 -4.09 21.14 44.03
N SER A 447 -4.46 22.20 44.74
CA SER A 447 -4.11 22.41 46.15
C SER A 447 -4.59 21.28 47.09
N GLU A 448 -5.50 20.42 46.62
CA GLU A 448 -6.05 19.26 47.32
C GLU A 448 -5.40 17.93 46.88
N GLY A 449 -4.33 17.99 46.08
CA GLY A 449 -3.60 16.82 45.57
C GLY A 449 -4.31 16.07 44.42
N GLN A 450 -5.40 16.59 43.88
CA GLN A 450 -6.15 15.96 42.78
C GLN A 450 -5.50 16.28 41.42
N TRP A 451 -5.41 15.30 40.51
CA TRP A 451 -4.79 15.51 39.20
C TRP A 451 -5.59 16.49 38.32
N ASN A 452 -4.94 17.57 37.87
CA ASN A 452 -5.49 18.49 36.90
C ASN A 452 -5.44 17.86 35.49
N VAL A 453 -6.54 17.22 35.09
CA VAL A 453 -6.67 16.48 33.83
C VAL A 453 -6.22 17.31 32.60
N LYS A 454 -6.48 18.62 32.57
CA LYS A 454 -6.08 19.50 31.46
C LYS A 454 -4.56 19.67 31.38
N GLN A 455 -3.89 19.82 32.53
CA GLN A 455 -2.44 19.98 32.59
C GLN A 455 -1.71 18.63 32.42
N VAL A 456 -2.25 17.54 32.97
CA VAL A 456 -1.74 16.18 32.71
C VAL A 456 -1.82 15.84 31.21
N LYS A 457 -2.94 16.12 30.54
CA LYS A 457 -3.06 15.97 29.07
C LYS A 457 -2.12 16.89 28.27
N ARG A 458 -1.67 18.03 28.84
CA ARG A 458 -0.65 18.88 28.22
C ARG A 458 0.73 18.24 28.37
N TYR A 459 1.10 17.81 29.57
CA TYR A 459 2.37 17.14 29.85
C TYR A 459 2.54 15.86 29.02
N LEU A 460 1.52 15.02 28.94
CA LEU A 460 1.57 13.80 28.11
C LEU A 460 1.82 14.10 26.63
N ARG A 461 1.26 15.19 26.07
CA ARG A 461 1.58 15.63 24.71
C ARG A 461 3.03 16.10 24.54
N CYS A 462 3.62 16.74 25.56
CA CYS A 462 5.06 17.04 25.57
C CYS A 462 5.90 15.76 25.59
N VAL A 463 5.51 14.76 26.39
CA VAL A 463 6.17 13.43 26.42
C VAL A 463 6.05 12.73 25.05
N ASP A 464 4.88 12.76 24.40
CA ASP A 464 4.69 12.17 23.07
C ASP A 464 5.54 12.89 22.00
N ARG A 465 5.61 14.24 22.03
CA ARG A 465 6.50 15.03 21.15
C ARG A 465 7.96 14.68 21.37
N PHE A 466 8.40 14.61 22.64
CA PHE A 466 9.76 14.20 23.00
C PHE A 466 10.07 12.79 22.48
N LEU A 467 9.16 11.83 22.66
CA LEU A 467 9.34 10.45 22.19
C LEU A 467 9.41 10.36 20.66
N MET A 468 8.61 11.13 19.93
CA MET A 468 8.71 11.24 18.48
C MET A 468 10.08 11.79 18.06
N LEU A 469 10.53 12.89 18.65
CA LEU A 469 11.83 13.48 18.35
C LEU A 469 13.00 12.53 18.70
N LEU A 470 12.96 11.90 19.88
CA LEU A 470 13.92 10.88 20.30
C LEU A 470 13.98 9.69 19.33
N MET A 471 12.84 9.25 18.80
CA MET A 471 12.77 8.21 17.77
C MET A 471 13.54 8.61 16.50
N VAL A 472 13.33 9.85 16.01
CA VAL A 472 14.02 10.36 14.81
C VAL A 472 15.51 10.56 15.09
N CYS A 473 15.89 11.05 16.27
CA CYS A 473 17.29 11.14 16.70
C CYS A 473 17.98 9.76 16.68
N VAL A 474 17.36 8.72 17.25
CA VAL A 474 17.87 7.35 17.20
C VAL A 474 17.97 6.84 15.77
N HIS A 475 16.96 7.10 14.93
CA HIS A 475 16.94 6.66 13.53
C HIS A 475 18.08 7.27 12.68
N ILE A 476 18.35 8.57 12.83
CA ILE A 476 19.30 9.31 11.99
C ILE A 476 20.74 9.20 12.51
N THR A 477 20.96 9.13 13.82
CA THR A 477 22.31 9.26 14.40
C THR A 477 23.00 7.95 14.78
N SER A 478 22.27 6.82 14.83
CA SER A 478 22.82 5.52 15.27
C SER A 478 23.48 4.69 14.15
N GLY A 479 23.98 5.35 13.10
CA GLY A 479 24.59 4.70 11.94
C GLY A 479 23.55 4.34 10.87
N GLN A 480 23.51 3.08 10.43
CA GLN A 480 22.57 2.67 9.37
C GLN A 480 21.13 2.65 9.90
N PRO A 481 20.19 3.47 9.36
CA PRO A 481 18.82 3.53 9.88
C PRO A 481 18.12 2.17 9.88
N GLY A 482 17.44 1.87 11.00
CA GLY A 482 16.47 0.77 11.07
C GLY A 482 15.18 1.10 10.31
N ARG A 483 14.44 0.08 9.89
CA ARG A 483 13.12 0.31 9.25
C ARG A 483 12.12 0.87 10.27
N GLY A 484 11.06 1.55 9.83
CA GLY A 484 10.03 2.08 10.74
C GLY A 484 9.52 1.04 11.75
N SER A 485 9.12 -0.15 11.27
CA SER A 485 8.67 -1.27 12.11
C SER A 485 9.72 -1.84 13.07
N GLU A 486 11.01 -1.61 12.79
CA GLU A 486 12.13 -2.05 13.64
C GLU A 486 12.31 -1.09 14.83
N ILE A 487 12.11 0.21 14.62
CA ILE A 487 12.34 1.24 15.65
C ILE A 487 11.10 1.51 16.50
N THR A 488 9.91 1.56 15.90
CA THR A 488 8.65 1.82 16.64
C THR A 488 8.24 0.68 17.58
N THR A 489 8.87 -0.50 17.47
CA THR A 489 8.61 -1.66 18.32
C THR A 489 9.69 -1.90 19.38
N MET A 490 10.66 -0.99 19.52
CA MET A 490 11.73 -1.10 20.50
C MET A 490 11.22 -1.06 21.94
N ARG A 491 11.76 -1.95 22.79
CA ARG A 491 11.42 -2.07 24.20
C ARG A 491 12.64 -1.77 25.07
N HIS A 492 12.44 -1.13 26.22
CA HIS A 492 13.52 -0.92 27.18
C HIS A 492 13.60 -2.04 28.25
N ARG A 493 12.52 -2.81 28.46
CA ARG A 493 12.47 -3.99 29.35
C ARG A 493 12.16 -5.26 28.57
N ASN A 494 12.63 -6.40 29.08
CA ASN A 494 12.36 -7.71 28.51
C ASN A 494 10.85 -8.01 28.52
N GLY A 495 10.32 -8.47 27.38
CA GLY A 495 8.94 -8.92 27.22
C GLY A 495 8.72 -10.37 27.64
N LEU A 496 7.63 -10.97 27.18
CA LEU A 496 7.31 -12.39 27.40
C LEU A 496 7.98 -13.32 26.37
N LEU A 497 8.12 -12.85 25.12
CA LEU A 497 8.60 -13.64 23.97
C LEU A 497 9.86 -13.06 23.32
N GLN A 498 10.28 -11.88 23.76
CA GLN A 498 11.36 -11.09 23.17
C GLN A 498 11.99 -10.20 24.24
N ASP A 499 13.31 -10.11 24.23
CA ASP A 499 14.09 -9.26 25.13
C ASP A 499 13.92 -7.77 24.82
N ARG A 500 14.53 -6.92 25.66
CA ARG A 500 14.69 -5.50 25.39
C ARG A 500 15.55 -5.26 24.15
N ASN A 501 15.47 -4.04 23.64
CA ASN A 501 16.22 -3.52 22.50
C ASN A 501 17.18 -2.41 22.89
N ILE A 502 17.18 -1.94 24.13
CA ILE A 502 18.07 -0.87 24.61
C ILE A 502 18.96 -1.47 25.69
N PHE A 503 20.27 -1.29 25.52
CA PHE A 503 21.30 -1.84 26.39
C PHE A 503 22.40 -0.80 26.63
N VAL A 504 23.19 -0.99 27.69
CA VAL A 504 24.43 -0.23 27.93
C VAL A 504 25.63 -1.18 27.82
N MET A 505 26.70 -0.75 27.16
CA MET A 505 27.94 -1.52 26.99
C MET A 505 29.11 -0.56 26.88
N ASP A 506 30.15 -0.75 27.69
CA ASP A 506 31.40 0.04 27.70
C ASP A 506 31.19 1.57 27.70
N GLY A 507 30.25 2.05 28.53
CA GLY A 507 29.90 3.47 28.63
C GLY A 507 29.04 4.02 27.49
N GLN A 508 28.60 3.17 26.56
CA GLN A 508 27.77 3.56 25.41
C GLN A 508 26.38 2.92 25.47
N VAL A 509 25.37 3.69 25.08
CA VAL A 509 24.01 3.15 24.90
C VAL A 509 23.90 2.57 23.49
N MET A 510 23.48 1.31 23.40
CA MET A 510 23.22 0.66 22.11
C MET A 510 21.76 0.25 21.96
N THR A 511 21.32 0.25 20.71
CA THR A 511 20.02 -0.24 20.28
C THR A 511 20.21 -1.51 19.47
N VAL A 512 19.63 -2.62 19.93
CA VAL A 512 19.76 -3.94 19.33
C VAL A 512 18.42 -4.33 18.75
N VAL A 513 18.29 -4.22 17.43
CA VAL A 513 17.05 -4.59 16.74
C VAL A 513 17.23 -5.93 16.01
N ARG A 514 16.30 -6.85 16.27
CA ARG A 514 16.22 -8.17 15.61
C ARG A 514 15.40 -8.02 14.34
N TYR A 515 15.97 -8.39 13.18
CA TYR A 515 15.31 -8.12 11.89
C TYR A 515 14.06 -8.99 11.65
N HIS A 516 12.89 -8.39 11.89
CA HIS A 516 11.60 -9.10 11.87
C HIS A 516 11.26 -9.76 10.52
N LYS A 517 11.71 -9.23 9.37
CA LYS A 517 11.42 -9.85 8.06
C LYS A 517 12.33 -11.03 7.69
N SER A 518 13.49 -11.24 8.33
CA SER A 518 14.20 -12.53 8.19
C SER A 518 13.74 -13.52 9.25
N GLN A 519 13.41 -13.05 10.45
CA GLN A 519 12.93 -13.91 11.54
C GLN A 519 11.58 -14.57 11.18
N SER A 520 10.56 -13.81 10.76
CA SER A 520 9.27 -14.38 10.31
C SER A 520 9.33 -15.21 9.02
N GLN A 521 10.51 -15.32 8.41
CA GLN A 521 10.73 -16.02 7.15
C GLN A 521 11.63 -17.25 7.28
N TRP A 522 12.61 -17.23 8.19
CA TRP A 522 13.70 -18.22 8.26
C TRP A 522 14.14 -18.54 9.69
N ASP A 523 13.43 -18.03 10.72
CA ASP A 523 13.75 -18.11 12.15
C ASP A 523 15.17 -17.70 12.57
N LYS A 524 15.91 -17.06 11.65
CA LYS A 524 17.23 -16.48 11.87
C LYS A 524 17.12 -14.96 12.00
N PRO A 525 17.02 -14.41 13.22
CA PRO A 525 17.09 -12.97 13.42
C PRO A 525 18.49 -12.48 13.07
N LYS A 526 18.60 -11.59 12.07
CA LYS A 526 19.81 -10.76 11.96
C LYS A 526 19.77 -9.75 13.11
N VAL A 527 20.73 -9.88 14.02
CA VAL A 527 20.93 -8.94 15.14
C VAL A 527 21.83 -7.82 14.63
N VAL A 528 21.37 -6.57 14.73
CA VAL A 528 22.14 -5.39 14.33
C VAL A 528 22.24 -4.45 15.53
N PRO A 529 23.35 -4.46 16.29
CA PRO A 529 23.61 -3.45 17.31
C PRO A 529 23.93 -2.11 16.65
N ARG A 530 23.44 -1.03 17.23
CA ARG A 530 23.65 0.35 16.79
C ARG A 530 23.89 1.24 17.99
N PHE A 531 25.09 1.80 18.10
CA PHE A 531 25.47 2.68 19.20
C PHE A 531 24.90 4.09 18.99
N LEU A 532 24.40 4.71 20.06
CA LEU A 532 23.95 6.09 20.05
C LEU A 532 25.14 7.04 20.27
N PRO A 533 25.14 8.25 19.69
CA PRO A 533 26.09 9.29 20.10
C PRO A 533 26.00 9.55 21.61
N PRO A 534 27.11 9.83 22.32
CA PRO A 534 27.11 9.96 23.79
C PRO A 534 26.04 10.90 24.36
N ARG A 535 25.83 12.09 23.76
CA ARG A 535 24.76 13.02 24.16
C ARG A 535 23.36 12.40 24.07
N LEU A 536 23.07 11.68 22.99
CA LEU A 536 21.78 11.02 22.82
C LEU A 536 21.62 9.79 23.73
N GLY A 537 22.71 9.07 23.99
CA GLY A 537 22.74 8.01 25.01
C GLY A 537 22.40 8.55 26.40
N GLN A 538 22.95 9.71 26.77
CA GLN A 538 22.65 10.38 28.02
C GLN A 538 21.16 10.77 28.14
N VAL A 539 20.59 11.40 27.10
CA VAL A 539 19.15 11.73 27.01
C VAL A 539 18.28 10.47 27.14
N MET A 540 18.63 9.38 26.45
CA MET A 540 17.92 8.10 26.52
C MET A 540 17.94 7.52 27.95
N VAL A 541 19.10 7.46 28.59
CA VAL A 541 19.24 6.90 29.94
C VAL A 541 18.47 7.72 30.96
N LEU A 542 18.62 9.05 30.95
CA LEU A 542 17.89 9.95 31.85
C LEU A 542 16.38 9.70 31.78
N TYR A 543 15.80 9.73 30.58
CA TYR A 543 14.37 9.46 30.35
C TYR A 543 13.94 8.07 30.82
N LEU A 544 14.77 7.04 30.63
CA LEU A 544 14.45 5.69 31.08
C LEU A 544 14.53 5.53 32.60
N THR A 545 15.41 6.27 33.29
CA THR A 545 15.54 6.22 34.76
C THR A 545 14.38 6.89 35.50
N THR A 546 13.74 7.88 34.89
CA THR A 546 12.57 8.56 35.45
C THR A 546 11.24 7.88 35.10
N ARG A 547 11.26 6.72 34.41
CA ARG A 547 10.07 5.95 34.03
C ARG A 547 9.98 4.61 34.76
N ARG A 548 9.00 4.45 35.64
CA ARG A 548 8.65 3.15 36.27
C ARG A 548 7.64 2.36 35.45
#